data_AF-A0A7J9VKV3-F1
#
_entry.id   AF-A0A7J9VKV3-F1
#
_cell.length_a   1.000
_cell.length_b   1.000
_cell.length_c   1.000
_cell.angle_alpha   90.00
_cell.angle_beta   90.00
_cell.angle_gamma   90.00
#
_symmetry.space_group_name_H-M   'P 1'
#
loop_
_entity.id
_entity.type
_entity.pdbx_description
1 polymer ?
#
loop_
_entity_poly.entity_id
_entity_poly.type
_entity_poly.pdbx_seq_one_letter_code
_entity_poly.pdbx_strand_id
1 'polypeptide(L)'
;MANGNGYISVGLSSGRDSRVDCHVYDDGGPILCVDGTGVHLTVAPNRREGITEDDVRFARTLSEAVATYRSEVERWYEQTKLCPWCGHELGEDGECHRLDDDLARGADSHATA
;
A
#
# COMPACT_ATOMS: atom_id res chain seq x y z
N MET A 1 12.95 3.69 -37.74
CA MET A 1 13.27 3.33 -36.35
C MET A 1 12.63 4.38 -35.47
N ALA A 2 11.65 4.01 -34.65
CA ALA A 2 10.93 4.97 -33.80
C ALA A 2 11.55 4.97 -32.40
N ASN A 3 12.34 6.01 -32.09
CA ASN A 3 12.79 6.27 -30.71
C ASN A 3 11.65 6.97 -29.97
N GLY A 4 10.97 6.25 -29.09
CA GLY A 4 9.85 6.75 -28.31
C GLY A 4 9.95 6.36 -26.84
N ASN A 5 10.81 7.04 -26.07
CA ASN A 5 10.71 7.01 -24.62
C ASN A 5 9.49 7.84 -24.18
N GLY A 6 8.30 7.26 -24.36
CA GLY A 6 7.07 7.79 -23.80
C GLY A 6 7.03 7.52 -22.30
N TYR A 7 7.05 8.57 -21.48
CA TYR A 7 6.77 8.47 -20.06
C TYR A 7 5.30 8.82 -19.81
N ILE A 8 4.54 7.87 -19.28
CA ILE A 8 3.18 8.08 -18.81
C ILE A 8 3.20 7.83 -17.30
N SER A 9 2.79 8.82 -16.52
CA SER A 9 2.53 8.68 -15.09
C SER A 9 1.03 8.82 -14.86
N VAL A 10 0.44 7.81 -14.22
CA VAL A 10 -0.95 7.82 -13.78
C VAL A 10 -0.93 7.77 -12.25
N GLY A 11 -1.33 8.85 -11.60
CA GLY A 11 -1.51 8.89 -10.16
C GLY A 11 -2.92 8.43 -9.80
N LEU A 12 -3.02 7.36 -8.99
CA LEU A 12 -4.29 6.89 -8.42
C LEU A 12 -4.30 7.18 -6.92
N SER A 13 -5.24 7.98 -6.44
CA SER A 13 -5.57 8.07 -5.01
C SER A 13 -6.70 7.09 -4.69
N SER A 14 -6.38 6.02 -3.97
CA SER A 14 -7.37 5.03 -3.53
C SER A 14 -8.29 5.62 -2.47
N GLY A 15 -9.60 5.70 -2.75
CA GLY A 15 -10.64 5.99 -1.77
C GLY A 15 -11.14 4.71 -1.08
N ARG A 16 -12.26 4.81 -0.34
CA ARG A 16 -12.96 3.64 0.22
C ARG A 16 -13.53 2.69 -0.84
N ASP A 17 -13.79 3.20 -2.04
CA ASP A 17 -14.51 2.49 -3.11
C ASP A 17 -13.57 1.94 -4.20
N SER A 18 -12.28 1.79 -3.90
CA SER A 18 -11.30 1.23 -4.84
C SER A 18 -11.34 -0.30 -4.86
N ARG A 19 -11.18 -0.88 -6.05
CA ARG A 19 -11.29 -2.31 -6.30
C ARG A 19 -10.20 -2.78 -7.27
N VAL A 20 -9.74 -4.02 -7.11
CA VAL A 20 -8.74 -4.65 -7.98
C VAL A 20 -9.24 -6.04 -8.36
N ASP A 21 -9.31 -6.34 -9.66
CA ASP A 21 -9.77 -7.62 -10.20
C ASP A 21 -8.80 -8.14 -11.26
N CYS A 22 -8.62 -9.46 -11.33
CA CYS A 22 -7.96 -10.10 -12.45
C CYS A 22 -8.95 -11.04 -13.15
N HIS A 23 -9.34 -10.70 -14.37
CA HIS A 23 -10.20 -11.53 -15.20
C HIS A 23 -9.33 -12.46 -16.04
N VAL A 24 -9.64 -13.76 -15.98
CA VAL A 24 -8.99 -14.80 -16.76
C VAL A 24 -10.05 -15.45 -17.66
N TYR A 25 -9.68 -15.74 -18.90
CA TYR A 25 -10.55 -16.29 -19.94
C TYR A 25 -9.91 -17.54 -20.53
N ASP A 26 -10.72 -18.51 -20.97
CA ASP A 26 -10.21 -19.77 -21.54
C ASP A 26 -9.57 -19.58 -22.93
N ASP A 27 -9.94 -18.52 -23.64
CA ASP A 27 -9.58 -18.21 -25.03
C ASP A 27 -8.82 -16.89 -25.21
N GLY A 28 -8.33 -16.28 -24.13
CA GLY A 28 -7.68 -14.97 -24.18
C GLY A 28 -6.67 -14.69 -23.05
N GLY A 29 -5.86 -13.64 -23.23
CA GLY A 29 -4.94 -13.17 -22.19
C GLY A 29 -5.66 -12.59 -20.96
N PRO A 30 -5.02 -12.64 -19.78
CA PRO A 30 -5.60 -12.09 -18.55
C PRO A 30 -5.69 -10.57 -18.59
N ILE A 31 -6.69 -10.03 -17.90
CA ILE A 31 -6.96 -8.59 -17.80
C ILE A 31 -6.99 -8.20 -16.32
N LEU A 32 -6.01 -7.42 -15.87
CA LEU A 32 -5.98 -6.80 -14.54
C LEU A 32 -6.67 -5.44 -14.59
N CYS A 33 -7.71 -5.26 -13.81
CA CYS A 33 -8.45 -4.00 -13.63
C CYS A 33 -8.13 -3.40 -12.27
N VAL A 34 -7.91 -2.08 -12.23
CA VAL A 34 -7.86 -1.28 -11.00
C VAL A 34 -8.85 -0.14 -11.14
N ASP A 35 -9.90 -0.19 -10.32
CA ASP A 35 -10.96 0.79 -10.25
C ASP A 35 -10.79 1.69 -9.03
N GLY A 36 -11.05 2.98 -9.20
CA GLY A 36 -11.08 3.97 -8.14
C GLY A 36 -11.98 5.14 -8.51
N THR A 37 -12.18 6.07 -7.58
CA THR A 37 -13.07 7.22 -7.77
C THR A 37 -12.61 8.11 -8.93
N GLY A 38 -13.21 7.91 -10.10
CA GLY A 38 -12.92 8.66 -11.33
C GLY A 38 -11.79 8.10 -12.21
N VAL A 39 -11.23 6.92 -11.89
CA VAL A 39 -10.16 6.29 -12.70
C VAL A 39 -10.42 4.79 -12.84
N HIS A 40 -10.31 4.30 -14.08
CA HIS A 40 -10.25 2.88 -14.41
C HIS A 40 -8.93 2.62 -15.15
N LEU A 41 -8.08 1.75 -14.60
CA LEU A 41 -6.83 1.30 -15.20
C LEU A 41 -6.98 -0.16 -15.62
N THR A 42 -6.62 -0.46 -16.87
CA THR A 42 -6.61 -1.84 -17.39
C THR A 42 -5.20 -2.21 -17.83
N VAL A 43 -4.72 -3.38 -17.41
CA VAL A 43 -3.45 -3.97 -17.83
C VAL A 43 -3.73 -5.33 -18.47
N ALA A 44 -3.41 -5.47 -19.76
CA ALA A 44 -3.61 -6.68 -20.55
C ALA A 44 -2.50 -6.80 -21.61
N PRO A 45 -2.18 -8.01 -22.11
CA PRO A 45 -1.33 -8.20 -23.28
C PRO A 45 -1.86 -7.42 -24.50
N ASN A 46 -0.97 -6.89 -25.35
CA ASN A 46 -1.37 -6.00 -26.46
C ASN A 46 -2.12 -6.67 -27.63
N ARG A 47 -2.49 -7.94 -27.49
CA ARG A 47 -3.10 -8.80 -28.51
C ARG A 47 -3.90 -9.90 -27.81
N ARG A 48 -4.81 -10.52 -28.55
CA ARG A 48 -5.73 -11.53 -28.00
C ARG A 48 -5.09 -12.89 -27.76
N GLU A 49 -4.17 -13.31 -28.63
CA GLU A 49 -3.64 -14.68 -28.66
C GLU A 49 -2.14 -14.73 -28.37
N GLY A 50 -1.72 -15.77 -27.64
CA GLY A 50 -0.31 -16.10 -27.38
C GLY A 50 0.39 -15.16 -26.41
N ILE A 51 0.43 -15.53 -25.12
CA ILE A 51 1.32 -14.92 -24.12
C ILE A 51 2.78 -15.19 -24.51
N THR A 52 3.60 -14.14 -24.54
CA THR A 52 5.05 -14.22 -24.81
C THR A 52 5.87 -14.13 -23.54
N GLU A 53 7.16 -14.47 -23.64
CA GLU A 53 8.12 -14.31 -22.56
C GLU A 53 8.18 -12.85 -22.04
N ASP A 54 8.01 -11.86 -22.91
CA ASP A 54 8.01 -10.44 -22.52
C ASP A 54 6.79 -10.09 -21.65
N ASP A 55 5.60 -10.65 -21.94
CA ASP A 55 4.42 -10.47 -21.08
C ASP A 55 4.63 -11.13 -19.71
N VAL A 56 5.23 -12.33 -19.68
CA VAL A 56 5.59 -13.04 -18.44
C VAL A 56 6.62 -12.26 -17.63
N ARG A 57 7.63 -11.67 -18.29
CA ARG A 57 8.65 -10.82 -17.66
C ARG A 57 8.01 -9.57 -17.06
N PHE A 58 7.15 -8.88 -17.82
CA PHE A 58 6.41 -7.72 -17.35
C PHE A 58 5.51 -8.05 -16.14
N ALA A 59 4.76 -9.15 -16.20
CA ALA A 59 3.90 -9.59 -15.10
C ALA A 59 4.68 -9.89 -13.81
N ARG A 60 5.89 -10.47 -13.92
CA ARG A 60 6.80 -10.67 -12.76
C ARG A 60 7.28 -9.35 -12.17
N THR A 61 7.80 -8.44 -13.00
CA THR A 61 8.26 -7.11 -12.55
C THR A 61 7.13 -6.30 -11.91
N LEU A 62 5.91 -6.38 -12.45
CA LEU A 62 4.73 -5.77 -11.83
C LEU A 62 4.42 -6.39 -10.46
N SER A 63 4.46 -7.72 -10.34
CA SER A 63 4.24 -8.41 -9.06
C SER A 63 5.29 -8.06 -8.00
N GLU A 64 6.56 -7.92 -8.39
CA GLU A 64 7.67 -7.53 -7.51
C GLU A 64 7.50 -6.08 -7.00
N ALA A 65 7.10 -5.16 -7.88
CA ALA A 65 6.81 -3.78 -7.52
C ALA A 65 5.61 -3.67 -6.56
N VAL A 66 4.52 -4.40 -6.83
CA VAL A 66 3.32 -4.44 -5.96
C VAL A 66 3.64 -5.08 -4.60
N ALA A 67 4.44 -6.15 -4.55
CA ALA A 67 4.87 -6.76 -3.29
C ALA A 67 5.73 -5.81 -2.45
N THR A 68 6.60 -5.03 -3.10
CA THR A 68 7.42 -3.99 -2.45
C THR A 68 6.53 -2.88 -1.87
N TYR A 69 5.57 -2.37 -2.67
CA TYR A 69 4.60 -1.37 -2.23
C TYR A 69 3.79 -1.84 -1.01
N ARG A 70 3.26 -3.07 -1.03
CA ARG A 70 2.52 -3.64 0.10
C ARG A 70 3.36 -3.65 1.38
N SER A 71 4.58 -4.19 1.30
CA SER A 71 5.48 -4.31 2.45
C SER A 71 5.81 -2.95 3.07
N GLU A 72 5.98 -1.91 2.25
CA GLU A 72 6.19 -0.54 2.73
C GLU A 72 4.92 0.05 3.36
N VAL A 73 3.73 -0.15 2.79
CA VAL A 73 2.46 0.30 3.40
C VAL A 73 2.24 -0.37 4.76
N GLU A 74 2.49 -1.68 4.87
CA GLU A 74 2.45 -2.44 6.13
C GLU A 74 3.45 -1.84 7.14
N ARG A 75 4.70 -1.60 6.73
CA ARG A 75 5.74 -0.99 7.58
C ARG A 75 5.35 0.41 8.07
N TRP A 76 4.79 1.26 7.21
CA TRP A 76 4.31 2.60 7.58
C TRP A 76 3.11 2.52 8.53
N TYR A 77 2.16 1.62 8.28
CA TYR A 77 0.99 1.43 9.14
C TYR A 77 1.39 1.04 10.57
N GLU A 78 2.28 0.06 10.74
CA GLU A 78 2.80 -0.32 12.06
C GLU A 78 3.54 0.84 12.74
N GLN A 79 4.29 1.67 11.99
CA GLN A 79 4.94 2.85 12.54
C GLN A 79 3.94 3.94 12.98
N THR A 80 2.81 4.11 12.28
CA THR A 80 1.78 5.08 12.69
C THR A 80 1.03 4.72 13.98
N LYS A 81 1.11 3.46 14.42
CA LYS A 81 0.59 3.05 15.74
C LYS A 81 1.49 3.48 16.90
N LEU A 82 2.73 3.89 16.63
CA LEU A 82 3.69 4.24 17.68
C LEU A 82 3.68 5.74 17.96
N CYS A 83 3.72 6.10 19.24
CA CYS A 83 3.86 7.47 19.68
C CYS A 83 5.21 8.04 19.23
N PRO A 84 5.24 9.15 18.46
CA PRO A 84 6.49 9.71 17.93
C PRO A 84 7.42 10.28 19.02
N TRP A 85 6.92 10.45 20.25
CA TRP A 85 7.67 11.01 21.38
C TRP A 85 8.31 9.95 22.29
N CYS A 86 7.70 8.77 22.42
CA CYS A 86 8.15 7.74 23.37
C CYS A 86 8.27 6.32 22.80
N GLY A 87 7.87 6.08 21.55
CA GLY A 87 8.02 4.79 20.85
C GLY A 87 7.11 3.65 21.32
N HIS A 88 6.20 3.88 22.27
CA HIS A 88 5.16 2.92 22.66
C HIS A 88 3.96 2.98 21.71
N GLU A 89 3.15 1.92 21.66
CA GLU A 89 1.85 1.94 20.98
C GLU A 89 0.93 3.03 21.56
N LEU A 90 0.20 3.72 20.70
CA LEU A 90 -0.84 4.67 21.03
C LEU A 90 -2.10 3.96 21.50
N GLY A 91 -2.92 4.65 22.30
CA GLY A 91 -4.26 4.19 22.64
C GLY A 91 -5.19 4.12 21.42
N GLU A 92 -6.37 3.51 21.59
CA GLU A 92 -7.40 3.41 20.53
C GLU A 92 -7.93 4.79 20.08
N ASP A 93 -7.75 5.82 20.91
CA ASP A 93 -8.01 7.23 20.65
C ASP A 93 -6.87 7.96 19.91
N GLY A 94 -5.72 7.31 19.73
CA GLY A 94 -4.50 7.92 19.18
C GLY A 94 -3.71 8.75 20.20
N GLU A 95 -4.04 8.71 21.49
CA GLU A 95 -3.33 9.45 22.53
C GLU A 95 -2.24 8.60 23.22
N CYS A 96 -1.25 9.29 23.82
CA CYS A 96 -0.12 8.69 24.48
C CYS A 96 -0.33 8.66 26.02
N HIS A 97 -1.15 7.73 26.47
CA HIS A 97 -1.55 7.54 27.89
C HIS A 97 -0.41 7.33 28.90
N ARG A 98 0.83 7.13 28.44
CA ARG A 98 1.99 6.99 29.33
C ARG A 98 2.42 8.30 30.03
N LEU A 99 2.10 9.47 29.46
CA LEU A 99 2.46 10.75 30.09
C LEU A 99 1.77 10.94 31.45
N ASP A 100 0.55 10.44 31.60
CA ASP A 100 -0.19 10.51 32.87
C ASP A 100 0.35 9.52 33.92
N ASP A 101 0.82 8.35 33.48
CA ASP A 101 1.31 7.27 34.35
C ASP A 101 2.67 7.60 35.01
N ASP A 102 3.56 8.30 34.28
CA ASP A 102 4.83 8.78 34.81
C ASP A 102 4.63 10.07 35.67
N LEU A 103 3.59 10.88 35.43
CA LEU A 103 3.17 11.95 36.36
C LEU A 103 2.56 11.39 37.66
N ALA A 104 1.72 10.35 37.57
CA ALA A 104 1.11 9.69 38.72
C ALA A 104 2.17 9.07 39.64
N ARG A 105 3.16 8.36 39.06
CA ARG A 105 4.31 7.83 39.84
C ARG A 105 5.22 8.92 40.41
N GLY A 106 5.27 10.10 39.79
CA GLY A 106 5.97 11.26 40.33
C GLY A 106 5.34 11.83 41.60
N ALA A 107 4.01 11.80 41.72
CA ALA A 107 3.27 12.37 42.84
C ALA A 107 3.44 11.57 44.16
N ASP A 108 3.53 10.23 44.08
CA ASP A 108 3.57 9.36 45.27
C ASP A 108 4.94 9.31 45.97
N SER A 109 5.99 9.86 45.37
CA SER A 109 7.37 9.80 45.90
C SER A 109 7.71 10.86 46.98
N HIS A 110 6.76 11.71 47.35
CA HIS A 110 6.94 12.79 48.34
C HIS A 110 6.05 12.67 49.60
N ALA A 111 5.56 11.46 49.93
CA ALA A 111 4.62 11.24 51.04
C ALA A 111 5.00 10.10 52.02
N THR A 112 6.28 9.97 52.39
CA THR A 112 6.70 9.28 53.63
C THR A 112 7.79 10.07 54.35
N ALA A 113 7.70 10.11 55.68
CA ALA A 113 8.43 11.00 56.59
C ALA A 113 9.87 10.57 56.92
#